data_AF-A0A2N1RRA1-F1
#
_entry.id   AF-A0A2N1RRA1-F1
#
_cell.length_a   1.000
_cell.length_b   1.000
_cell.length_c   1.000
_cell.angle_alpha   90.00
_cell.angle_beta   90.00
_cell.angle_gamma   90.00
#
_symmetry.space_group_name_H-M   'P 1'
#
loop_
_entity.id
_entity.type
_entity.pdbx_description
1 polymer ?
#
loop_
_entity_poly.entity_id
_entity_poly.type
_entity_poly.pdbx_seq_one_letter_code
_entity_poly.pdbx_strand_id
1 'polypeptide(L)'
;MTNNKKYLLTGFAAAGVIIAMINFTTVSEKPEYATEKIDRFLGVTNSSSELIFSDEHFFSNMKFSKDIADKNTVDLFKFLQFKFQNDNLDDHYAEVLNYLISLHGETRAKELLELYKKFTQYEMELTHAKFFKRQQPASASEALEFLNEIKNHRENVFTKEIADSLFSDEHKMYEYKIMVNEIVKDPDIYGSEKEKEISALQENLAYKPDEEFDMSEFDRYNMKLKLYQKDLSGLNAQQQKEMMQKFRREIFTADEASRLEQLELHNEQEEQRQKGIPDHD
;
A
#
# COMPACT_ATOMS: atom_id res chain seq x y z
N MET A 1 -5.81 46.52 -31.28
CA MET A 1 -4.75 47.08 -30.42
C MET A 1 -4.75 46.33 -29.10
N THR A 2 -3.59 45.76 -28.78
CA THR A 2 -3.07 45.35 -27.46
C THR A 2 -3.78 44.26 -26.63
N ASN A 3 -3.32 43.02 -26.85
CA ASN A 3 -2.82 42.03 -25.89
C ASN A 3 -2.84 42.38 -24.39
N ASN A 4 -3.24 41.39 -23.55
CA ASN A 4 -2.27 40.74 -22.66
C ASN A 4 -2.76 39.46 -21.93
N LYS A 5 -1.94 38.41 -22.09
CA LYS A 5 -1.50 37.34 -21.16
C LYS A 5 -2.37 36.09 -20.85
N LYS A 6 -1.81 34.96 -21.32
CA LYS A 6 -1.91 33.56 -20.86
C LYS A 6 -1.52 33.38 -19.38
N TYR A 7 -2.05 32.34 -18.72
CA TYR A 7 -1.43 31.25 -17.90
C TYR A 7 -2.60 30.46 -17.24
N LEU A 8 -2.90 29.20 -17.59
CA LEU A 8 -2.40 27.93 -17.00
C LEU A 8 -2.50 27.86 -15.47
N LEU A 9 -3.41 27.02 -14.95
CA LEU A 9 -3.10 26.03 -13.89
C LEU A 9 -4.23 24.97 -13.77
N THR A 10 -3.89 23.76 -14.17
CA THR A 10 -4.38 22.47 -13.63
C THR A 10 -4.19 22.42 -12.11
N GLY A 11 -5.08 21.76 -11.36
CA GLY A 11 -4.73 21.36 -9.99
C GLY A 11 -5.86 20.90 -9.08
N PHE A 12 -5.90 19.59 -8.86
CA PHE A 12 -6.11 18.87 -7.59
C PHE A 12 -7.12 19.39 -6.56
N ALA A 13 -8.11 18.54 -6.25
CA ALA A 13 -8.66 18.42 -4.90
C ALA A 13 -8.87 16.93 -4.58
N ALA A 14 -7.81 16.31 -4.05
CA ALA A 14 -7.85 15.00 -3.42
C ALA A 14 -8.69 15.09 -2.14
N ALA A 15 -9.76 14.30 -2.07
CA ALA A 15 -10.58 14.13 -0.88
C ALA A 15 -9.74 13.42 0.20
N GLY A 16 -9.29 14.19 1.19
CA GLY A 16 -8.70 13.66 2.40
C GLY A 16 -9.80 13.02 3.25
N VAL A 17 -9.67 11.72 3.50
CA VAL A 17 -10.40 11.04 4.56
C VAL A 17 -9.85 11.55 5.91
N ILE A 18 -10.78 11.92 6.78
CA ILE A 18 -10.64 12.54 8.11
C ILE A 18 -10.39 14.06 8.09
N ILE A 19 -11.49 14.83 7.98
CA ILE A 19 -11.53 16.18 8.52
C ILE A 19 -11.45 16.06 10.05
N ALA A 20 -10.41 16.68 10.58
CA ALA A 20 -10.30 17.23 11.93
C ALA A 20 -11.64 17.46 12.63
N MET A 21 -11.96 16.66 13.65
CA MET A 21 -13.01 16.98 14.62
C MET A 21 -12.47 16.99 16.05
N ILE A 22 -11.25 17.51 16.19
CA ILE A 22 -10.95 18.46 17.26
C ILE A 22 -10.24 19.62 16.59
N ASN A 23 -10.94 20.75 16.44
CA ASN A 23 -10.37 22.00 15.94
C ASN A 23 -9.09 22.35 16.71
N PHE A 24 -7.93 22.23 16.06
CA PHE A 24 -6.75 23.02 16.41
C PHE A 24 -6.24 23.73 15.16
N THR A 25 -6.75 24.94 14.97
CA THR A 25 -6.25 25.93 14.04
C THR A 25 -4.78 26.26 14.36
N THR A 26 -3.85 25.83 13.50
CA THR A 26 -2.70 26.59 12.96
C THR A 26 -1.76 25.62 12.24
N VAL A 27 -1.59 25.79 10.93
CA VAL A 27 -0.46 25.37 10.07
C VAL A 27 0.41 24.20 10.58
N SER A 28 0.21 22.99 10.03
CA SER A 28 1.27 22.10 9.51
C SER A 28 0.69 20.73 9.17
N GLU A 29 1.03 20.20 7.99
CA GLU A 29 1.08 18.78 7.60
C GLU A 29 -0.06 17.85 8.08
N LYS A 30 -0.78 17.23 7.12
CA LYS A 30 -1.72 16.14 7.42
C LYS A 30 -1.05 15.12 8.37
N PRO A 31 -1.71 14.65 9.43
CA PRO A 31 -1.11 13.70 10.35
C PRO A 31 -0.75 12.42 9.59
N GLU A 32 0.55 12.13 9.52
CA GLU A 32 1.09 10.92 8.90
C GLU A 32 0.74 9.71 9.78
N TYR A 33 0.05 8.71 9.22
CA TYR A 33 -0.29 7.49 9.96
C TYR A 33 0.98 6.68 10.27
N ALA A 34 0.95 5.90 11.35
CA ALA A 34 2.12 5.10 11.75
C ALA A 34 2.58 4.16 10.63
N THR A 35 1.66 3.56 9.88
CA THR A 35 1.97 2.68 8.73
C THR A 35 2.52 3.45 7.51
N GLU A 36 2.19 4.73 7.33
CA GLU A 36 2.71 5.55 6.23
C GLU A 36 4.23 5.75 6.29
N LYS A 37 4.83 5.70 7.49
CA LYS A 37 6.29 5.73 7.65
C LYS A 37 6.96 4.47 7.12
N ILE A 38 6.28 3.32 7.27
CA ILE A 38 6.73 2.05 6.70
C ILE A 38 6.53 2.10 5.17
N ASP A 39 5.38 2.58 4.69
CA ASP A 39 5.14 2.77 3.25
C ASP A 39 6.22 3.66 2.60
N ARG A 40 6.57 4.78 3.24
CA ARG A 40 7.63 5.69 2.76
C ARG A 40 9.01 5.03 2.79
N PHE A 41 9.33 4.25 3.83
CA PHE A 41 10.56 3.44 3.87
C PHE A 41 10.62 2.44 2.71
N LEU A 42 9.48 1.82 2.39
CA LEU A 42 9.33 0.91 1.26
C LEU A 42 9.32 1.62 -0.10
N GLY A 43 9.24 2.95 -0.13
CA GLY A 43 9.13 3.74 -1.36
C GLY A 43 7.77 3.61 -2.03
N VAL A 44 6.74 3.18 -1.28
CA VAL A 44 5.36 3.14 -1.73
C VAL A 44 4.79 4.55 -1.61
N THR A 45 4.58 5.22 -2.75
CA THR A 45 3.75 6.42 -2.78
C THR A 45 2.31 5.94 -2.80
N ASN A 46 1.55 6.14 -1.72
CA ASN A 46 0.13 5.82 -1.70
C ASN A 46 -0.57 6.52 -2.89
N SER A 47 -0.83 5.77 -3.97
CA SER A 47 -2.08 5.91 -4.68
C SER A 47 -3.12 5.42 -3.68
N SER A 48 -3.61 6.32 -2.84
CA SER A 48 -4.76 6.06 -1.99
C SER A 48 -5.77 5.31 -2.85
N SER A 49 -5.99 4.03 -2.54
CA SER A 49 -7.10 3.30 -3.10
C SER A 49 -8.31 4.17 -2.85
N GLU A 50 -8.88 4.73 -3.91
CA GLU A 50 -10.21 5.32 -3.87
C GLU A 50 -11.12 4.16 -3.49
N LEU A 51 -11.30 3.97 -2.18
CA LEU A 51 -12.25 3.03 -1.62
C LEU A 51 -13.64 3.60 -1.89
N ILE A 52 -14.09 3.44 -3.13
CA ILE A 52 -15.46 3.72 -3.54
C ILE A 52 -16.29 2.55 -3.01
N PHE A 53 -16.62 2.61 -1.73
CA PHE A 53 -17.55 1.68 -1.13
C PHE A 53 -18.97 2.14 -1.46
N SER A 54 -19.63 1.47 -2.41
CA SER A 54 -21.09 1.40 -2.36
C SER A 54 -21.46 0.33 -1.34
N ASP A 55 -22.54 0.57 -0.57
CA ASP A 55 -23.04 -0.38 0.43
C ASP A 55 -23.18 -1.80 -0.19
N GLU A 56 -23.72 -1.88 -1.41
CA GLU A 56 -23.99 -3.15 -2.10
C GLU A 56 -22.70 -3.92 -2.48
N HIS A 57 -21.66 -3.21 -2.95
CA HIS A 57 -20.36 -3.82 -3.30
C HIS A 57 -19.53 -4.21 -2.07
N PHE A 58 -19.69 -3.48 -0.97
CA PHE A 58 -18.97 -3.75 0.27
C PHE A 58 -19.45 -5.06 0.92
N PHE A 59 -20.77 -5.23 1.05
CA PHE A 59 -21.34 -6.41 1.71
C PHE A 59 -21.43 -7.64 0.82
N SER A 60 -21.44 -7.52 -0.51
CA SER A 60 -21.45 -8.68 -1.40
C SER A 60 -20.19 -9.55 -1.26
N ASN A 61 -19.08 -8.95 -0.83
CA ASN A 61 -17.78 -9.60 -0.74
C ASN A 61 -17.37 -9.93 0.71
N MET A 62 -18.06 -9.38 1.72
CA MET A 62 -17.77 -9.66 3.12
C MET A 62 -18.49 -10.89 3.64
N LYS A 63 -17.71 -11.84 4.16
CA LYS A 63 -18.22 -12.94 5.00
C LYS A 63 -17.84 -12.64 6.43
N PHE A 64 -18.81 -12.21 7.23
CA PHE A 64 -18.59 -12.05 8.67
C PHE A 64 -18.56 -13.40 9.36
N SER A 65 -17.55 -13.59 10.20
CA SER A 65 -17.48 -14.72 11.11
C SER A 65 -18.56 -14.61 12.21
N LYS A 66 -18.75 -15.69 12.96
CA LYS A 66 -19.58 -15.65 14.18
C LYS A 66 -18.87 -14.93 15.33
N ASP A 67 -17.56 -14.76 15.24
CA ASP A 67 -16.72 -14.15 16.26
C ASP A 67 -16.75 -12.63 16.11
N ILE A 68 -16.56 -11.89 17.21
CA ILE A 68 -16.67 -10.41 17.23
C ILE A 68 -15.70 -9.67 16.31
N ALA A 69 -14.59 -10.31 15.97
CA ALA A 69 -13.57 -9.76 15.10
C ALA A 69 -13.09 -10.82 14.12
N ASP A 70 -12.90 -10.40 12.87
CA ASP A 70 -12.25 -11.14 11.80
C ASP A 70 -11.48 -10.19 10.88
N LYS A 71 -10.82 -10.75 9.86
CA LYS A 71 -10.05 -9.99 8.87
C LYS A 71 -10.83 -8.88 8.15
N ASN A 72 -12.16 -8.99 8.06
CA ASN A 72 -13.01 -8.01 7.38
C ASN A 72 -13.46 -6.89 8.33
N THR A 73 -13.22 -7.04 9.64
CA THR A 73 -13.74 -6.11 10.66
C THR A 73 -13.05 -4.75 10.59
N VAL A 74 -11.75 -4.69 10.26
CA VAL A 74 -11.04 -3.41 10.05
C VAL A 74 -11.62 -2.66 8.86
N ASP A 75 -11.87 -3.35 7.75
CA ASP A 75 -12.50 -2.77 6.55
C ASP A 75 -13.90 -2.24 6.87
N LEU A 76 -14.69 -2.97 7.68
CA LEU A 76 -15.99 -2.49 8.16
C LEU A 76 -15.83 -1.20 8.96
N PHE A 77 -14.86 -1.14 9.87
CA PHE A 77 -14.64 0.05 10.68
C PHE A 77 -14.20 1.25 9.84
N LYS A 78 -13.32 1.03 8.85
CA LYS A 78 -12.93 2.07 7.89
C LYS A 78 -14.12 2.56 7.05
N PHE A 79 -14.95 1.64 6.59
CA PHE A 79 -16.19 1.97 5.89
C PHE A 79 -17.14 2.80 6.77
N LEU A 80 -17.33 2.44 8.05
CA LEU A 80 -18.17 3.20 8.98
C LEU A 80 -17.64 4.62 9.21
N GLN A 81 -16.34 4.79 9.37
CA GLN A 81 -15.71 6.12 9.47
C GLN A 81 -15.91 6.96 8.21
N PHE A 82 -15.85 6.33 7.04
CA PHE A 82 -16.07 7.03 5.78
C PHE A 82 -17.54 7.42 5.57
N LYS A 83 -18.46 6.52 5.88
CA LYS A 83 -19.91 6.68 5.68
C LYS A 83 -20.51 7.72 6.62
N PHE A 84 -20.10 7.70 7.88
CA PHE A 84 -20.61 8.59 8.92
C PHE A 84 -19.55 9.63 9.27
N GLN A 85 -19.69 10.83 8.70
CA GLN A 85 -18.79 11.95 8.95
C GLN A 85 -19.52 12.96 9.84
N ASN A 86 -19.48 12.72 11.15
CA ASN A 86 -20.16 13.57 12.13
C ASN A 86 -19.15 14.28 13.04
N ASP A 87 -19.33 15.60 13.23
CA ASP A 87 -18.47 16.47 14.06
C ASP A 87 -18.44 16.10 15.54
N ASN A 88 -19.38 15.27 15.99
CA ASN A 88 -19.54 14.82 17.35
C ASN A 88 -19.41 13.29 17.45
N LEU A 89 -18.52 12.82 18.34
CA LEU A 89 -18.27 11.39 18.55
C LEU A 89 -19.49 10.63 19.09
N ASP A 90 -20.31 11.23 19.95
CA ASP A 90 -21.50 10.57 20.50
C ASP A 90 -22.57 10.40 19.42
N ASP A 91 -22.79 11.43 18.60
CA ASP A 91 -23.72 11.36 17.47
C ASP A 91 -23.22 10.37 16.40
N HIS A 92 -21.91 10.37 16.13
CA HIS A 92 -21.24 9.38 15.28
C HIS A 92 -21.50 7.95 15.75
N TYR A 93 -21.27 7.66 17.03
CA TYR A 93 -21.51 6.32 17.58
C TYR A 93 -22.98 5.94 17.58
N ALA A 94 -23.90 6.89 17.75
CA ALA A 94 -25.33 6.63 17.66
C ALA A 94 -25.75 6.25 16.22
N GLU A 95 -25.24 6.96 15.21
CA GLU A 95 -25.48 6.65 13.79
C GLU A 95 -24.90 5.28 13.41
N VAL A 96 -23.65 5.02 13.81
CA VAL A 96 -22.99 3.72 13.60
C VAL A 96 -23.77 2.60 14.26
N LEU A 97 -24.24 2.77 15.49
CA LEU A 97 -25.04 1.76 16.18
C LEU A 97 -26.34 1.45 15.43
N ASN A 98 -27.09 2.48 15.03
CA ASN A 98 -28.33 2.30 14.28
C ASN A 98 -28.09 1.54 12.98
N TYR A 99 -27.00 1.86 12.30
CA TYR A 99 -26.60 1.15 11.09
C TYR A 99 -26.24 -0.31 11.36
N LEU A 100 -25.41 -0.59 12.37
CA LEU A 100 -25.04 -1.95 12.75
C LEU A 100 -26.25 -2.78 13.19
N ILE A 101 -27.24 -2.18 13.86
CA ILE A 101 -28.51 -2.83 14.24
C ILE A 101 -29.24 -3.32 12.99
N SER A 102 -29.28 -2.50 11.93
CA SER A 102 -29.94 -2.86 10.67
C SER A 102 -29.30 -4.05 9.95
N LEU A 103 -28.01 -4.31 10.19
CA LEU A 103 -27.24 -5.37 9.56
C LEU A 103 -27.19 -6.67 10.38
N HIS A 104 -27.05 -6.56 11.71
CA HIS A 104 -26.67 -7.69 12.56
C HIS A 104 -27.61 -7.93 13.75
N GLY A 105 -28.64 -7.10 13.93
CA GLY A 105 -29.50 -7.13 15.11
C GLY A 105 -28.85 -6.51 16.35
N GLU A 106 -29.67 -6.24 17.37
CA GLU A 106 -29.29 -5.33 18.45
C GLU A 106 -28.11 -5.78 19.33
N THR A 107 -28.10 -7.04 19.76
CA THR A 107 -27.05 -7.56 20.64
C THR A 107 -25.69 -7.49 19.97
N ARG A 108 -25.62 -7.96 18.72
CA ARG A 108 -24.38 -8.00 17.96
C ARG A 108 -23.90 -6.61 17.56
N ALA A 109 -24.82 -5.70 17.25
CA ALA A 109 -24.49 -4.32 16.93
C ALA A 109 -23.83 -3.59 18.11
N LYS A 110 -24.30 -3.83 19.33
CA LYS A 110 -23.69 -3.25 20.54
C LYS A 110 -22.27 -3.78 20.77
N GLU A 111 -22.07 -5.09 20.60
CA GLU A 111 -20.75 -5.71 20.67
C GLU A 111 -19.77 -5.11 19.65
N LEU A 112 -20.19 -5.01 18.38
CA LEU A 112 -19.38 -4.41 17.32
C LEU A 112 -19.11 -2.92 17.57
N LEU A 113 -20.08 -2.18 18.11
CA LEU A 113 -19.89 -0.77 18.45
C LEU A 113 -18.82 -0.59 19.54
N GLU A 114 -18.81 -1.43 20.57
CA GLU A 114 -17.78 -1.34 21.62
C GLU A 114 -16.39 -1.66 21.07
N LEU A 115 -16.27 -2.63 20.17
CA LEU A 115 -15.01 -2.89 19.48
C LEU A 115 -14.62 -1.72 18.56
N TYR A 116 -15.58 -1.14 17.85
CA TYR A 116 -15.38 0.03 16.99
C TYR A 116 -14.90 1.26 17.76
N LYS A 117 -15.46 1.53 18.95
CA LYS A 117 -14.99 2.60 19.84
C LYS A 117 -13.54 2.40 20.29
N LYS A 118 -13.13 1.15 20.56
CA LYS A 118 -11.71 0.85 20.84
C LYS A 118 -10.85 1.10 19.61
N PHE A 119 -11.36 0.78 18.43
CA PHE A 119 -10.68 1.03 17.16
C PHE A 119 -10.46 2.52 16.91
N THR A 120 -11.50 3.35 17.00
CA THR A 120 -11.37 4.80 16.83
C THR A 120 -10.39 5.41 17.84
N GLN A 121 -10.44 5.00 19.11
CA GLN A 121 -9.49 5.42 20.14
C GLN A 121 -8.04 5.02 19.81
N TYR A 122 -7.83 3.78 19.36
CA TYR A 122 -6.52 3.30 18.90
C TYR A 122 -5.98 4.16 17.75
N GLU A 123 -6.81 4.52 16.77
CA GLU A 123 -6.38 5.35 15.65
C GLU A 123 -5.99 6.76 16.11
N MET A 124 -6.75 7.33 17.04
CA MET A 124 -6.40 8.60 17.69
C MET A 124 -5.05 8.48 18.40
N GLU A 125 -4.79 7.39 19.13
CA GLU A 125 -3.52 7.12 19.80
C GLU A 125 -2.33 6.98 18.84
N LEU A 126 -2.54 6.40 17.66
CA LEU A 126 -1.53 6.36 16.61
C LEU A 126 -1.22 7.74 16.03
N THR A 127 -2.21 8.62 15.95
CA THR A 127 -1.98 10.01 15.51
C THR A 127 -1.32 10.88 16.58
N HIS A 128 -1.27 10.42 17.83
CA HIS A 128 -0.60 11.12 18.92
C HIS A 128 0.93 11.01 18.84
N ALA A 129 1.59 11.94 19.55
CA ALA A 129 3.01 12.28 19.43
C ALA A 129 4.01 11.10 19.50
N LYS A 130 3.65 9.98 20.14
CA LYS A 130 4.58 8.85 20.32
C LYS A 130 4.99 8.21 18.99
N PHE A 131 4.03 7.94 18.11
CA PHE A 131 4.31 7.36 16.78
C PHE A 131 4.60 8.46 15.75
N PHE A 132 3.93 9.60 15.86
CA PHE A 132 4.14 10.74 14.95
C PHE A 132 5.55 11.36 15.04
N LYS A 133 6.16 11.44 16.24
CA LYS A 133 7.50 12.05 16.40
C LYS A 133 8.67 11.11 16.10
N ARG A 134 8.41 9.81 15.88
CA ARG A 134 9.48 8.88 15.52
C ARG A 134 10.06 9.26 14.16
N GLN A 135 11.38 9.22 14.02
CA GLN A 135 12.01 9.40 12.72
C GLN A 135 11.63 8.25 11.78
N GLN A 136 11.67 8.51 10.48
CA GLN A 136 11.48 7.47 9.48
C GLN A 136 12.56 6.39 9.65
N PRO A 137 12.22 5.09 9.56
CA PRO A 137 13.21 4.02 9.65
C PRO A 137 14.30 4.17 8.60
N ALA A 138 15.57 4.05 9.01
CA ALA A 138 16.72 4.11 8.10
C ALA A 138 17.15 2.73 7.59
N SER A 139 16.67 1.65 8.23
CA SER A 139 17.04 0.27 7.91
C SER A 139 15.85 -0.69 8.05
N ALA A 140 15.99 -1.90 7.50
CA ALA A 140 15.00 -2.97 7.66
C ALA A 140 14.82 -3.35 9.14
N SER A 141 15.91 -3.43 9.90
CA SER A 141 15.86 -3.70 11.35
C SER A 141 15.05 -2.65 12.11
N GLU A 142 15.26 -1.36 11.84
CA GLU A 142 14.47 -0.29 12.46
C GLU A 142 12.99 -0.33 12.02
N ALA A 143 12.72 -0.69 10.77
CA ALA A 143 11.36 -0.83 10.27
C ALA A 143 10.62 -2.01 10.94
N LEU A 144 11.30 -3.15 11.13
CA LEU A 144 10.75 -4.30 11.85
C LEU A 144 10.52 -4.02 13.34
N GLU A 145 11.44 -3.29 13.99
CA GLU A 145 11.25 -2.86 15.38
C GLU A 145 10.01 -1.97 15.49
N PHE A 146 9.86 -1.00 14.58
CA PHE A 146 8.70 -0.12 14.55
C PHE A 146 7.39 -0.87 14.28
N LEU A 147 7.39 -1.83 13.35
CA LEU A 147 6.26 -2.70 13.07
C LEU A 147 5.86 -3.54 14.31
N ASN A 148 6.84 -4.04 15.06
CA ASN A 148 6.62 -4.77 16.31
C ASN A 148 6.06 -3.88 17.42
N GLU A 149 6.47 -2.61 17.50
CA GLU A 149 5.87 -1.66 18.44
C GLU A 149 4.39 -1.40 18.14
N ILE A 150 4.03 -1.26 16.86
CA ILE A 150 2.63 -1.13 16.42
C ILE A 150 1.84 -2.38 16.84
N LYS A 151 2.40 -3.58 16.60
CA LYS A 151 1.79 -4.85 17.02
C LYS A 151 1.58 -4.90 18.53
N ASN A 152 2.61 -4.60 19.32
CA ASN A 152 2.52 -4.57 20.79
C ASN A 152 1.47 -3.57 21.28
N HIS A 153 1.36 -2.41 20.63
CA HIS A 153 0.34 -1.43 20.95
C HIS A 153 -1.08 -1.96 20.66
N ARG A 154 -1.28 -2.60 19.49
CA ARG A 154 -2.55 -3.26 19.13
C ARG A 154 -2.93 -4.34 20.15
N GLU A 155 -1.98 -5.19 20.55
CA GLU A 155 -2.23 -6.23 21.55
C GLU A 155 -2.63 -5.64 22.92
N ASN A 156 -2.06 -4.50 23.30
CA ASN A 156 -2.44 -3.81 24.54
C ASN A 156 -3.85 -3.21 24.49
N VAL A 157 -4.31 -2.72 23.33
CA VAL A 157 -5.64 -2.12 23.18
C VAL A 157 -6.74 -3.19 23.01
N PHE A 158 -6.48 -4.20 22.18
CA PHE A 158 -7.51 -5.16 21.76
C PHE A 158 -7.43 -6.51 22.48
N THR A 159 -6.37 -6.78 23.24
CA THR A 159 -5.91 -8.14 23.59
C THR A 159 -5.28 -8.86 22.40
N LYS A 160 -4.42 -9.83 22.69
CA LYS A 160 -3.70 -10.59 21.66
C LYS A 160 -4.62 -11.28 20.66
N GLU A 161 -5.65 -11.96 21.13
CA GLU A 161 -6.56 -12.74 20.28
C GLU A 161 -7.31 -11.87 19.27
N ILE A 162 -7.87 -10.74 19.72
CA ILE A 162 -8.58 -9.81 18.84
C ILE A 162 -7.59 -9.07 17.94
N ALA A 163 -6.42 -8.65 18.45
CA ALA A 163 -5.40 -7.99 17.63
C ALA A 163 -4.90 -8.91 16.51
N ASP A 164 -4.66 -10.19 16.79
CA ASP A 164 -4.27 -11.18 15.79
C ASP A 164 -5.38 -11.37 14.75
N SER A 165 -6.66 -11.42 15.17
CA SER A 165 -7.80 -11.53 14.25
C SER A 165 -7.96 -10.32 13.32
N LEU A 166 -7.68 -9.11 13.83
CA LEU A 166 -7.82 -7.86 13.07
C LEU A 166 -6.62 -7.54 12.17
N PHE A 167 -5.41 -7.86 12.60
CA PHE A 167 -4.19 -7.24 12.05
C PHE A 167 -3.07 -8.22 11.67
N SER A 168 -3.21 -9.52 11.90
CA SER A 168 -2.11 -10.47 11.64
C SER A 168 -1.71 -10.54 10.17
N ASP A 169 -2.68 -10.50 9.25
CA ASP A 169 -2.42 -10.51 7.80
C ASP A 169 -1.69 -9.24 7.34
N GLU A 170 -2.13 -8.07 7.80
CA GLU A 170 -1.47 -6.78 7.54
C GLU A 170 -0.04 -6.76 8.10
N HIS A 171 0.17 -7.28 9.33
CA HIS A 171 1.49 -7.35 9.94
C HIS A 171 2.44 -8.24 9.12
N LYS A 172 1.99 -9.42 8.72
CA LYS A 172 2.77 -10.34 7.85
C LYS A 172 3.07 -9.72 6.49
N MET A 173 2.10 -9.00 5.91
CA MET A 173 2.31 -8.27 4.65
C MET A 173 3.45 -7.26 4.79
N TYR A 174 3.43 -6.43 5.84
CA TYR A 174 4.47 -5.42 6.06
C TYR A 174 5.82 -6.05 6.39
N GLU A 175 5.86 -7.07 7.23
CA GLU A 175 7.07 -7.84 7.54
C GLU A 175 7.69 -8.42 6.26
N TYR A 176 6.86 -9.05 5.42
CA TYR A 176 7.28 -9.55 4.11
C TYR A 176 7.82 -8.43 3.21
N LYS A 177 7.10 -7.31 3.05
CA LYS A 177 7.52 -6.17 2.21
C LYS A 177 8.88 -5.59 2.69
N ILE A 178 9.09 -5.47 4.00
CA ILE A 178 10.36 -4.98 4.59
C ILE A 178 11.51 -5.94 4.26
N MET A 179 11.32 -7.23 4.49
CA MET A 179 12.36 -8.25 4.27
C MET A 179 12.70 -8.41 2.79
N VAL A 180 11.69 -8.39 1.91
CA VAL A 180 11.91 -8.39 0.45
C VAL A 180 12.71 -7.17 0.01
N ASN A 181 12.45 -5.99 0.59
CA ASN A 181 13.19 -4.78 0.27
C ASN A 181 14.69 -4.90 0.61
N GLU A 182 15.02 -5.55 1.72
CA GLU A 182 16.40 -5.85 2.12
C GLU A 182 17.09 -6.77 1.12
N ILE A 183 16.45 -7.90 0.75
CA ILE A 183 16.96 -8.85 -0.24
C ILE A 183 17.19 -8.18 -1.60
N VAL A 184 16.24 -7.34 -2.05
CA VAL A 184 16.34 -6.63 -3.34
C VAL A 184 17.52 -5.67 -3.34
N LYS A 185 17.76 -4.96 -2.23
CA LYS A 185 18.82 -3.96 -2.11
C LYS A 185 20.21 -4.56 -1.94
N ASP A 186 20.33 -5.83 -1.60
CA ASP A 186 21.61 -6.52 -1.47
C ASP A 186 22.37 -6.50 -2.83
N PRO A 187 23.52 -5.81 -2.91
CA PRO A 187 24.29 -5.71 -4.16
C PRO A 187 25.20 -6.94 -4.39
N ASP A 188 25.33 -7.82 -3.40
CA ASP A 188 26.30 -8.91 -3.39
C ASP A 188 25.74 -10.22 -3.95
N ILE A 189 24.42 -10.41 -3.96
CA ILE A 189 23.74 -11.61 -4.48
C ILE A 189 23.12 -11.40 -5.87
N TYR A 190 23.05 -12.47 -6.65
CA TYR A 190 22.48 -12.47 -8.01
C TYR A 190 20.96 -12.66 -7.99
N GLY A 191 20.26 -12.30 -9.07
CA GLY A 191 18.80 -12.32 -9.13
C GLY A 191 18.18 -13.70 -8.84
N SER A 192 18.80 -14.79 -9.31
CA SER A 192 18.32 -16.15 -9.01
C SER A 192 18.49 -16.56 -7.53
N GLU A 193 19.45 -15.98 -6.82
CA GLU A 193 19.64 -16.20 -5.38
C GLU A 193 18.60 -15.38 -4.62
N LYS A 194 18.35 -14.13 -5.02
CA LYS A 194 17.27 -13.30 -4.46
C LYS A 194 15.90 -13.95 -4.60
N GLU A 195 15.57 -14.53 -5.76
CA GLU A 195 14.30 -15.25 -5.95
C GLU A 195 14.16 -16.45 -4.99
N LYS A 196 15.26 -17.16 -4.72
CA LYS A 196 15.27 -18.27 -3.74
C LYS A 196 15.08 -17.77 -2.31
N GLU A 197 15.77 -16.69 -1.93
CA GLU A 197 15.61 -16.10 -0.60
C GLU A 197 14.20 -15.57 -0.36
N ILE A 198 13.61 -14.91 -1.36
CA ILE A 198 12.21 -14.45 -1.30
C ILE A 198 11.25 -15.63 -1.18
N SER A 199 11.50 -16.73 -1.90
CA SER A 199 10.67 -17.94 -1.81
C SER A 199 10.77 -18.58 -0.42
N ALA A 200 12.00 -18.70 0.13
CA ALA A 200 12.21 -19.21 1.48
C ALA A 200 11.56 -18.31 2.54
N LEU A 201 11.58 -16.98 2.33
CA LEU A 201 10.91 -16.01 3.20
C LEU A 201 9.38 -16.23 3.23
N GLN A 202 8.75 -16.49 2.08
CA GLN A 202 7.31 -16.78 2.02
C GLN A 202 6.94 -18.03 2.83
N GLU A 203 7.77 -19.08 2.76
CA GLU A 203 7.60 -20.30 3.55
C GLU A 203 7.76 -20.02 5.04
N ASN A 204 8.81 -19.28 5.43
CA ASN A 204 9.12 -18.96 6.83
C ASN A 204 8.02 -18.13 7.50
N LEU A 205 7.45 -17.15 6.78
CA LEU A 205 6.36 -16.31 7.29
C LEU A 205 4.98 -16.97 7.19
N ALA A 206 4.89 -18.14 6.53
CA ALA A 206 3.63 -18.74 6.11
C ALA A 206 2.70 -17.69 5.45
N TYR A 207 3.29 -16.85 4.61
CA TYR A 207 2.64 -15.74 3.95
C TYR A 207 2.97 -15.79 2.46
N LYS A 208 1.93 -15.89 1.64
CA LYS A 208 2.03 -15.72 0.20
C LYS A 208 1.22 -14.48 -0.15
N PRO A 209 1.84 -13.44 -0.75
CA PRO A 209 1.05 -12.35 -1.29
C PRO A 209 0.06 -12.94 -2.30
N ASP A 210 -1.23 -12.62 -2.16
CA ASP A 210 -2.23 -13.06 -3.12
C ASP A 210 -1.88 -12.49 -4.51
N GLU A 211 -2.04 -13.30 -5.56
CA GLU A 211 -1.86 -12.83 -6.95
C GLU A 211 -2.79 -11.65 -7.30
N GLU A 212 -3.92 -11.53 -6.58
CA GLU A 212 -4.92 -10.47 -6.73
C GLU A 212 -4.57 -9.17 -5.99
N PHE A 213 -3.62 -9.19 -5.05
CA PHE A 213 -3.22 -7.98 -4.34
C PHE A 213 -1.87 -7.44 -4.84
N ASP A 214 -2.00 -6.26 -5.46
CA ASP A 214 -1.09 -5.11 -5.29
C ASP A 214 0.11 -4.98 -6.25
N MET A 215 0.30 -5.87 -7.22
CA MET A 215 1.28 -5.63 -8.30
C MET A 215 0.70 -5.90 -9.67
N SER A 216 0.64 -4.85 -10.49
CA SER A 216 0.40 -5.01 -11.93
C SER A 216 1.50 -5.88 -12.56
N GLU A 217 1.23 -6.47 -13.73
CA GLU A 217 2.26 -7.17 -14.50
C GLU A 217 3.48 -6.27 -14.76
N PHE A 218 3.24 -4.97 -14.93
CA PHE A 218 4.30 -3.97 -15.05
C PHE A 218 5.13 -3.84 -13.77
N ASP A 219 4.51 -3.83 -12.59
CA ASP A 219 5.23 -3.80 -11.31
C ASP A 219 6.03 -5.08 -11.09
N ARG A 220 5.47 -6.24 -11.45
CA ARG A 220 6.18 -7.53 -11.42
C ARG A 220 7.41 -7.51 -12.34
N TYR A 221 7.28 -6.92 -13.53
CA TYR A 221 8.40 -6.76 -14.46
C TYR A 221 9.48 -5.83 -13.90
N ASN A 222 9.10 -4.67 -13.36
CA ASN A 222 10.04 -3.74 -12.73
C ASN A 222 10.75 -4.36 -11.52
N MET A 223 10.03 -5.14 -10.71
CA MET A 223 10.60 -5.90 -9.62
C MET A 223 11.61 -6.91 -10.13
N LYS A 224 11.29 -7.66 -11.20
CA LYS A 224 12.22 -8.62 -11.81
C LYS A 224 13.49 -7.94 -12.32
N LEU A 225 13.38 -6.76 -12.94
CA LEU A 225 14.56 -5.96 -13.33
C LEU A 225 15.43 -5.56 -12.14
N LYS A 226 14.82 -5.15 -11.01
CA LYS A 226 15.56 -4.79 -9.78
C LYS A 226 16.27 -6.00 -9.18
N LEU A 227 15.62 -7.16 -9.13
CA LEU A 227 16.22 -8.40 -8.63
C LEU A 227 17.49 -8.76 -9.42
N TYR A 228 17.42 -8.67 -10.75
CA TYR A 228 18.50 -9.04 -11.65
C TYR A 228 19.45 -7.87 -12.01
N GLN A 229 19.42 -6.77 -11.27
CA GLN A 229 20.25 -5.60 -11.57
C GLN A 229 21.75 -5.95 -11.64
N LYS A 230 22.24 -6.80 -10.72
CA LYS A 230 23.62 -7.28 -10.70
C LYS A 230 23.94 -8.09 -11.95
N ASP A 231 23.12 -9.07 -12.28
CA ASP A 231 23.25 -9.90 -13.48
C ASP A 231 23.33 -9.03 -14.74
N LEU A 232 22.40 -8.09 -14.89
CA LEU A 232 22.33 -7.19 -16.03
C LEU A 232 23.58 -6.31 -16.14
N SER A 233 24.10 -5.79 -15.03
CA SER A 233 25.29 -4.93 -15.02
C SER A 233 26.56 -5.61 -15.57
N GLY A 234 26.64 -6.93 -15.49
CA GLY A 234 27.77 -7.72 -15.99
C GLY A 234 27.67 -8.11 -17.46
N LEU A 235 26.53 -7.84 -18.10
CA LEU A 235 26.23 -8.23 -19.47
C LEU A 235 26.48 -7.09 -20.47
N ASN A 236 26.79 -7.44 -21.72
CA ASN A 236 26.79 -6.45 -22.80
C ASN A 236 25.36 -6.09 -23.24
N ALA A 237 25.20 -5.02 -24.04
CA ALA A 237 23.88 -4.52 -24.45
C ALA A 237 22.99 -5.57 -25.14
N GLN A 238 23.56 -6.43 -25.98
CA GLN A 238 22.80 -7.49 -26.66
C GLN A 238 22.31 -8.55 -25.68
N GLN A 239 23.17 -8.98 -24.76
CA GLN A 239 22.82 -9.95 -23.72
C GLN A 239 21.79 -9.37 -22.72
N GLN A 240 21.91 -8.10 -22.36
CA GLN A 240 20.92 -7.41 -21.53
C GLN A 240 19.55 -7.42 -22.21
N LYS A 241 19.49 -7.10 -23.51
CA LYS A 241 18.26 -7.12 -24.29
C LYS A 241 17.61 -8.50 -24.33
N GLU A 242 18.39 -9.55 -24.59
CA GLU A 242 17.90 -10.94 -24.59
C GLU A 242 17.35 -11.35 -23.22
N MET A 243 18.01 -10.94 -22.14
CA MET A 243 17.56 -11.22 -20.77
C MET A 243 16.28 -10.45 -20.43
N MET A 244 16.17 -9.19 -20.82
CA MET A 244 14.96 -8.38 -20.64
C MET A 244 13.77 -8.95 -21.43
N GLN A 245 14.00 -9.45 -22.66
CA GLN A 245 12.98 -10.13 -23.45
C GLN A 245 12.50 -11.41 -22.78
N LYS A 246 13.42 -12.20 -22.21
CA LYS A 246 13.07 -13.39 -21.42
C LYS A 246 12.15 -13.01 -20.25
N PHE A 247 12.48 -11.96 -19.49
CA PHE A 247 11.64 -11.50 -18.37
C PHE A 247 10.24 -11.06 -18.82
N ARG A 248 10.12 -10.38 -19.96
CA ARG A 248 8.81 -9.98 -20.50
C ARG A 248 7.95 -11.21 -20.81
N ARG A 249 8.53 -12.24 -21.42
CA ARG A 249 7.83 -13.49 -21.79
C ARG A 249 7.42 -14.34 -20.59
N GLU A 250 8.07 -14.16 -19.44
CA GLU A 250 7.70 -14.84 -18.19
C GLU A 250 6.51 -14.16 -17.49
N ILE A 251 6.25 -12.88 -17.77
CA ILE A 251 5.30 -12.06 -16.99
C ILE A 251 4.08 -11.66 -17.81
N PHE A 252 4.28 -11.21 -19.05
CA PHE A 252 3.21 -10.72 -19.91
C PHE A 252 2.68 -11.82 -20.82
N THR A 253 1.46 -11.63 -21.34
CA THR A 253 0.96 -12.50 -22.41
C THR A 253 1.82 -12.37 -23.67
N ALA A 254 1.72 -13.35 -24.57
CA ALA A 254 2.50 -13.35 -25.81
C ALA A 254 2.24 -12.10 -26.69
N ASP A 255 1.00 -11.61 -26.71
CA ASP A 255 0.64 -10.39 -27.47
C ASP A 255 1.24 -9.14 -26.84
N GLU A 256 1.12 -8.98 -25.52
CA GLU A 256 1.69 -7.86 -24.78
C GLU A 256 3.21 -7.81 -24.86
N ALA A 257 3.87 -8.96 -24.67
CA ALA A 257 5.31 -9.08 -24.82
C ALA A 257 5.75 -8.70 -26.24
N SER A 258 5.03 -9.13 -27.28
CA SER A 258 5.34 -8.77 -28.67
C SER A 258 5.17 -7.28 -28.95
N ARG A 259 4.11 -6.65 -28.43
CA ARG A 259 3.90 -5.19 -28.56
C ARG A 259 5.03 -4.40 -27.90
N LEU A 260 5.46 -4.80 -26.70
CA LEU A 260 6.58 -4.17 -26.00
C LEU A 260 7.90 -4.32 -26.78
N GLU A 261 8.16 -5.50 -27.36
CA GLU A 261 9.33 -5.74 -28.22
C GLU A 261 9.30 -4.85 -29.49
N GLN A 262 8.12 -4.66 -30.11
CA GLN A 262 7.97 -3.80 -31.29
C GLN A 262 8.17 -2.31 -30.96
N LEU A 263 7.66 -1.85 -29.81
CA LEU A 263 7.87 -0.48 -29.33
C LEU A 263 9.35 -0.17 -29.11
N GLU A 264 10.10 -1.12 -28.52
CA GLU A 264 11.53 -0.98 -28.31
C GLU A 264 12.30 -0.89 -29.63
N LEU A 265 11.99 -1.76 -30.60
CA LEU A 265 12.54 -1.69 -31.96
C LEU A 265 12.25 -0.36 -32.66
N HIS A 266 11.04 0.18 -32.49
CA HIS A 266 10.67 1.48 -33.05
C HIS A 266 11.48 2.62 -32.41
N ASN A 267 11.60 2.62 -31.08
CA ASN A 267 12.37 3.63 -30.35
C ASN A 267 13.87 3.58 -30.69
N GLU A 268 14.46 2.39 -30.82
CA GLU A 268 15.85 2.22 -31.26
C GLU A 268 16.08 2.79 -32.67
N GLN A 269 15.13 2.58 -33.59
CA GLN A 269 15.19 3.13 -34.94
C GLN A 269 15.07 4.65 -34.94
N GLU A 270 14.20 5.22 -34.10
CA GLU A 270 14.05 6.66 -33.95
C GLU A 270 15.29 7.31 -33.32
N GLU A 271 15.89 6.70 -32.29
CA GLU A 271 17.16 7.18 -31.72
C GLU A 271 18.29 7.14 -32.75
N GLN A 272 18.37 6.10 -33.57
CA GLN A 272 19.37 6.00 -34.64
C GLN A 272 19.14 7.05 -35.73
N ARG A 273 17.88 7.35 -36.07
CA ARG A 273 17.53 8.44 -36.99
C ARG A 273 17.95 9.80 -36.42
N GLN A 274 17.68 10.06 -35.15
CA GLN A 274 18.07 11.31 -34.49
C GLN A 274 19.58 11.47 -34.34
N LYS A 275 20.32 10.39 -34.04
CA LYS A 275 21.80 10.40 -33.98
C LYS A 275 22.46 10.44 -35.37
N GLY A 276 21.73 10.05 -36.42
CA GLY A 276 22.18 10.02 -37.80
C GLY A 276 21.87 11.28 -38.61
N ILE A 277 21.13 12.24 -38.07
CA ILE A 277 20.96 13.58 -38.64
C ILE A 277 22.12 14.43 -38.10
N PRO A 278 23.09 14.84 -38.93
CA PRO A 278 24.03 15.89 -38.53
C PRO A 278 23.23 17.18 -38.33
N ASP A 279 23.53 17.94 -37.27
CA ASP A 279 23.15 19.35 -37.19
C ASP A 279 23.72 20.06 -38.42
N HIS A 280 22.89 20.21 -39.44
CA HIS A 280 23.14 21.11 -40.55
C HIS A 280 22.44 22.43 -40.23
N ASP A 281 23.30 23.36 -39.80
CA ASP A 281 23.21 24.82 -39.74
C ASP A 281 22.45 25.49 -38.59
#